data_AF-A0A0C3EY34-F1
#
_entry.id   AF-A0A0C3EY34-F1
#
_cell.length_a   1.000
_cell.length_b   1.000
_cell.length_c   1.000
_cell.angle_alpha   90.00
_cell.angle_beta   90.00
_cell.angle_gamma   90.00
#
_symmetry.space_group_name_H-M   'P 1'
#
loop_
_entity.id
_entity.type
_entity.pdbx_description
1 polymer ?
#
loop_
_entity_poly.entity_id
_entity_poly.type
_entity_poly.pdbx_seq_one_letter_code
_entity_poly.pdbx_strand_id
1 'polypeptide(L)'
;MSSCAAGFENIPEQRTPVDLQIHGVIPPWLSGVLYRTGPGTTRIPTTADPSKVVEIQHWFDGLALHHRFEIFPGGERVSYRSHNGAGDKERQIAETGRYPSFSFGQRMDPCQTIFRKFFTAFQAMRATGASSPSPSGINVSVTLTPDMPGLDAETSGLSTPSGARYIVTKTDANMLQIIDPETLEPLIATTYEQLDPRLDGPLSAAHSCRDQETGDFYNYSCKFGGRFPTYKIFRIGGKDGKVDVLAEIKDAPPSYIHSFAMTERFVVLCVWQAHMKHFGLSLLYYKNIAESIEQKWNPGLDTLFYVVDRKKGGIVAKYRTPPFFCFHIINAFDDPATDDIIIDMSVYKDNSVINRLYLDKLRNLTAENYMPMGSARRFRLPSPSSLTTLTAAGDAIVEFTLPQSQGIELPVVAPSVHNKPYRYAYGITMLHPEVHRTITDGIIKLDMSSPSSSSTTKFWSKPNHTPSEPVFVPHPNGKDEDDGVLLSIVLDEQAMRSSMVVIDAKEMKEVASAEMEVVFPIGFHGVWDGRKG
;
A
#
# COMPACT_ATOMS: atom_id res chain seq x y z
N MET A 1 -16.16 25.54 9.62
CA MET A 1 -16.72 24.20 9.38
C MET A 1 -15.54 23.29 9.08
N SER A 2 -15.34 22.26 9.91
CA SER A 2 -14.33 21.21 9.73
C SER A 2 -14.58 20.50 8.40
N SER A 3 -13.57 20.29 7.55
CA SER A 3 -13.82 19.63 6.27
C SER A 3 -12.62 18.80 5.77
N CYS A 4 -12.14 17.88 6.62
CA CYS A 4 -11.39 16.69 6.19
C CYS A 4 -12.12 15.89 5.10
N ALA A 5 -13.44 16.09 4.98
CA ALA A 5 -14.34 15.30 4.16
C ALA A 5 -14.02 15.35 2.66
N ALA A 6 -13.54 16.49 2.13
CA ALA A 6 -13.37 16.68 0.68
C ALA A 6 -12.50 15.59 0.02
N GLY A 7 -11.43 15.17 0.70
CA GLY A 7 -10.55 14.10 0.23
C GLY A 7 -11.17 12.69 0.28
N PHE A 8 -12.35 12.53 0.87
CA PHE A 8 -13.07 11.27 1.04
C PHE A 8 -14.46 11.27 0.36
N GLU A 9 -14.69 12.24 -0.52
CA GLU A 9 -15.90 12.32 -1.36
C GLU A 9 -15.68 11.67 -2.73
N ASN A 10 -16.77 11.47 -3.47
CA ASN A 10 -16.67 11.01 -4.85
C ASN A 10 -16.01 12.06 -5.74
N ILE A 11 -15.09 11.63 -6.58
CA ILE A 11 -14.43 12.50 -7.57
C ILE A 11 -14.69 11.93 -8.98
N PRO A 12 -15.13 12.76 -9.95
CA PRO A 12 -15.27 12.30 -11.33
C PRO A 12 -13.90 11.97 -11.93
N GLU A 13 -13.87 10.95 -12.78
CA GLU A 13 -12.67 10.64 -13.55
C GLU A 13 -12.41 11.67 -14.66
N GLN A 14 -11.13 11.88 -14.97
CA GLN A 14 -10.66 12.77 -16.02
C GLN A 14 -10.06 11.93 -17.16
N ARG A 15 -10.91 11.33 -18.01
CA ARG A 15 -10.44 10.41 -19.07
C ARG A 15 -9.58 11.12 -20.12
N THR A 16 -9.98 12.31 -20.55
CA THR A 16 -9.23 13.10 -21.53
C THR A 16 -8.07 13.81 -20.81
N PRO A 17 -6.83 13.73 -21.30
CA PRO A 17 -5.71 14.41 -20.66
C PRO A 17 -5.91 15.92 -20.67
N VAL A 18 -5.57 16.57 -19.57
CA VAL A 18 -5.58 18.03 -19.42
C VAL A 18 -4.20 18.52 -19.02
N ASP A 19 -3.78 19.65 -19.58
CA ASP A 19 -2.54 20.29 -19.18
C ASP A 19 -2.74 21.08 -17.89
N LEU A 20 -1.81 20.91 -16.96
CA LEU A 20 -1.84 21.58 -15.67
C LEU A 20 -1.06 22.90 -15.72
N GLN A 21 -1.56 23.91 -15.01
CA GLN A 21 -0.84 25.17 -14.87
C GLN A 21 0.36 24.98 -13.94
N ILE A 22 1.56 25.29 -14.43
CA ILE A 22 2.80 25.16 -13.67
C ILE A 22 3.13 26.49 -12.98
N HIS A 23 3.48 26.42 -11.69
CA HIS A 23 4.03 27.50 -10.90
C HIS A 23 5.44 27.12 -10.44
N GLY A 24 6.40 28.05 -10.52
CA GLY A 24 7.82 27.75 -10.26
C GLY A 24 8.51 27.15 -11.47
N VAL A 25 9.57 26.37 -11.24
CA VAL A 25 10.36 25.73 -12.32
C VAL A 25 10.56 24.26 -12.01
N ILE A 26 9.90 23.40 -12.78
CA ILE A 26 10.13 21.96 -12.72
C ILE A 26 11.55 21.69 -13.24
N PRO A 27 12.38 20.91 -12.53
CA PRO A 27 13.74 20.64 -12.98
C PRO A 27 13.76 20.03 -14.40
N PRO A 28 14.56 20.55 -15.36
CA PRO A 28 14.50 20.10 -16.75
C PRO A 28 14.82 18.61 -17.00
N TRP A 29 15.52 17.98 -16.05
CA TRP A 29 15.84 16.55 -16.09
C TRP A 29 14.67 15.67 -15.64
N LEU A 30 13.69 16.23 -14.94
CA LEU A 30 12.54 15.50 -14.41
C LEU A 30 11.53 15.31 -15.55
N SER A 31 11.57 14.13 -16.17
CA SER A 31 10.61 13.74 -17.20
C SER A 31 10.28 12.26 -17.05
N GLY A 32 9.00 11.93 -17.18
CA GLY A 32 8.46 10.61 -16.89
C GLY A 32 7.02 10.71 -16.39
N VAL A 33 6.53 9.61 -15.83
CA VAL A 33 5.13 9.47 -15.42
C VAL A 33 5.03 9.08 -13.96
N LEU A 34 4.28 9.88 -13.18
CA LEU A 34 3.84 9.52 -11.84
C LEU A 34 2.44 8.88 -11.94
N TYR A 35 2.35 7.64 -11.52
CA TYR A 35 1.07 6.96 -11.31
C TYR A 35 0.69 7.02 -9.84
N ARG A 36 -0.60 7.25 -9.56
CA ARG A 36 -1.18 7.17 -8.20
C ARG A 36 -2.44 6.32 -8.25
N THR A 37 -2.75 5.63 -7.16
CA THR A 37 -3.99 4.87 -7.00
C THR A 37 -4.61 5.14 -5.63
N GLY A 38 -5.92 4.94 -5.55
CA GLY A 38 -6.67 5.03 -4.30
C GLY A 38 -8.16 4.92 -4.53
N PRO A 39 -8.96 5.18 -3.49
CA PRO A 39 -10.42 5.21 -3.60
C PRO A 39 -10.87 6.55 -4.21
N GLY A 40 -11.67 6.50 -5.27
CA GLY A 40 -12.30 7.69 -5.87
C GLY A 40 -13.83 7.70 -5.82
N THR A 41 -14.46 6.55 -5.58
CA THR A 41 -15.92 6.45 -5.37
C THR A 41 -16.22 5.79 -4.03
N THR A 42 -17.02 6.46 -3.21
CA THR A 42 -17.41 6.02 -1.85
C THR A 42 -18.93 6.06 -1.62
N ARG A 43 -19.69 6.70 -2.51
CA ARG A 43 -21.16 6.81 -2.47
C ARG A 43 -21.74 6.42 -3.81
N ILE A 44 -22.58 5.39 -3.86
CA ILE A 44 -23.08 4.86 -5.14
C ILE A 44 -24.61 4.93 -5.14
N PRO A 45 -25.22 5.87 -5.89
CA PRO A 45 -26.67 5.91 -6.06
C PRO A 45 -27.19 4.61 -6.69
N THR A 46 -28.34 4.12 -6.23
CA THR A 46 -28.93 2.89 -6.79
C THR A 46 -29.65 3.18 -8.10
N THR A 47 -29.62 2.24 -9.05
CA THR A 47 -30.33 2.39 -10.33
C THR A 47 -31.84 2.29 -10.18
N ALA A 48 -32.32 1.55 -9.19
CA ALA A 48 -33.75 1.39 -8.91
C ALA A 48 -34.38 2.66 -8.30
N ASP A 49 -33.59 3.40 -7.50
CA ASP A 49 -34.00 4.65 -6.86
C ASP A 49 -32.76 5.53 -6.59
N PRO A 50 -32.50 6.57 -7.41
CA PRO A 50 -31.34 7.44 -7.25
C PRO A 50 -31.31 8.23 -5.93
N SER A 51 -32.42 8.29 -5.18
CA SER A 51 -32.43 8.88 -3.84
C SER A 51 -31.82 7.98 -2.78
N LYS A 52 -31.70 6.67 -3.07
CA LYS A 52 -30.99 5.70 -2.23
C LYS A 52 -29.54 5.59 -2.66
N VAL A 53 -28.64 5.62 -1.69
CA VAL A 53 -27.20 5.55 -1.89
C VAL A 53 -26.63 4.38 -1.08
N VAL A 54 -25.77 3.59 -1.72
CA VAL A 54 -24.91 2.64 -1.02
C VAL A 54 -23.69 3.40 -0.52
N GLU A 55 -23.59 3.56 0.80
CA GLU A 55 -22.45 4.17 1.47
C GLU A 55 -21.36 3.12 1.72
N ILE A 56 -20.19 3.36 1.15
CA ILE A 56 -18.98 2.62 1.50
C ILE A 56 -18.53 3.08 2.89
N GLN A 57 -18.24 2.13 3.77
CA GLN A 57 -18.02 2.41 5.19
C GLN A 57 -16.54 2.57 5.56
N HIS A 58 -15.63 1.91 4.84
CA HIS A 58 -14.21 1.92 5.14
C HIS A 58 -13.41 2.52 3.99
N TRP A 59 -12.36 3.30 4.30
CA TRP A 59 -11.54 3.97 3.29
C TRP A 59 -10.96 2.98 2.27
N PHE A 60 -10.49 1.82 2.75
CA PHE A 60 -9.93 0.75 1.92
C PHE A 60 -10.95 0.01 1.04
N ASP A 61 -12.25 0.24 1.23
CA ASP A 61 -13.31 -0.34 0.38
C ASP A 61 -13.74 0.55 -0.78
N GLY A 62 -13.31 1.82 -0.77
CA GLY A 62 -13.63 2.77 -1.82
C GLY A 62 -13.16 2.26 -3.18
N LEU A 63 -13.96 2.51 -4.21
CA LEU A 63 -13.70 1.97 -5.54
C LEU A 63 -12.54 2.69 -6.20
N ALA A 64 -11.72 1.92 -6.89
CA ALA A 64 -10.47 2.35 -7.51
C ALA A 64 -10.62 3.57 -8.44
N LEU A 65 -9.78 4.58 -8.22
CA LEU A 65 -9.50 5.63 -9.19
C LEU A 65 -7.98 5.71 -9.38
N HIS A 66 -7.56 5.50 -10.62
CA HIS A 66 -6.16 5.53 -11.02
C HIS A 66 -5.85 6.90 -11.60
N HIS A 67 -4.68 7.44 -11.32
CA HIS A 67 -4.25 8.77 -11.77
C HIS A 67 -2.89 8.69 -12.46
N ARG A 68 -2.71 9.53 -13.48
CA ARG A 68 -1.48 9.65 -14.26
C ARG A 68 -1.10 11.12 -14.38
N PHE A 69 0.11 11.45 -13.96
CA PHE A 69 0.74 12.75 -14.15
C PHE A 69 1.98 12.56 -15.01
N GLU A 70 1.97 13.09 -16.22
CA GLU A 70 3.10 13.00 -17.14
C GLU A 70 3.84 14.32 -17.20
N ILE A 71 5.13 14.28 -16.89
CA ILE A 71 6.04 15.41 -16.98
C ILE A 71 6.83 15.27 -18.28
N PHE A 72 6.55 16.17 -19.23
CA PHE A 72 7.19 16.14 -20.55
C PHE A 72 8.65 16.58 -20.47
N PRO A 73 9.49 16.19 -21.46
CA PRO A 73 10.90 16.60 -21.50
C PRO A 73 11.08 18.11 -21.33
N GLY A 74 12.04 18.49 -20.47
CA GLY A 74 12.30 19.90 -20.15
C GLY A 74 11.46 20.46 -18.99
N GLY A 75 10.46 19.73 -18.50
CA GLY A 75 9.64 20.14 -17.35
C GLY A 75 8.65 21.27 -17.65
N GLU A 76 8.45 21.63 -18.91
CA GLU A 76 7.63 22.79 -19.32
C GLU A 76 6.13 22.48 -19.43
N ARG A 77 5.76 21.19 -19.40
CA ARG A 77 4.38 20.73 -19.51
C ARG A 77 4.14 19.56 -18.57
N VAL A 78 3.02 19.60 -17.87
CA VAL A 78 2.51 18.47 -17.09
C VAL A 78 1.10 18.17 -17.55
N SER A 79 0.83 16.92 -17.93
CA SER A 79 -0.52 16.46 -18.29
C SER A 79 -1.07 15.55 -17.21
N TYR A 80 -2.37 15.67 -16.93
CA TYR A 80 -3.10 14.86 -15.96
C TYR A 80 -4.27 14.11 -16.61
N ARG A 81 -4.50 12.87 -16.18
CA ARG A 81 -5.74 12.12 -16.39
C ARG A 81 -6.01 11.16 -15.24
N SER A 82 -7.24 10.69 -15.14
CA SER A 82 -7.63 9.60 -14.25
C SER A 82 -8.67 8.68 -14.88
N HIS A 83 -8.77 7.46 -14.36
CA HIS A 83 -9.72 6.44 -14.82
C HIS A 83 -10.24 5.62 -13.65
N ASN A 84 -11.56 5.40 -13.61
CA ASN A 84 -12.23 4.52 -12.66
C ASN A 84 -11.83 3.06 -12.93
N GLY A 85 -11.10 2.45 -11.99
CA GLY A 85 -10.63 1.07 -12.11
C GLY A 85 -11.71 0.02 -11.86
N ALA A 86 -12.86 0.41 -11.31
CA ALA A 86 -13.88 -0.51 -10.78
C ALA A 86 -15.29 -0.22 -11.32
N GLY A 87 -15.40 0.32 -12.55
CA GLY A 87 -16.66 0.78 -13.14
C GLY A 87 -17.77 -0.28 -13.22
N ASP A 88 -17.45 -1.53 -13.58
CA ASP A 88 -18.48 -2.58 -13.60
C ASP A 88 -18.87 -3.06 -12.20
N LYS A 89 -17.94 -3.00 -11.23
CA LYS A 89 -18.27 -3.24 -9.81
C LYS A 89 -19.16 -2.13 -9.26
N GLU A 90 -18.90 -0.88 -9.61
CA GLU A 90 -19.75 0.27 -9.28
C GLU A 90 -21.16 0.08 -9.82
N ARG A 91 -21.27 -0.30 -11.10
CA ARG A 91 -22.55 -0.61 -11.74
C ARG A 91 -23.28 -1.75 -11.01
N GLN A 92 -22.57 -2.83 -10.66
CA GLN A 92 -23.15 -3.94 -9.89
C GLN A 92 -23.69 -3.47 -8.52
N ILE A 93 -22.97 -2.59 -7.82
CA ILE A 93 -23.42 -2.03 -6.54
C ILE A 93 -24.67 -1.18 -6.75
N ALA A 94 -24.67 -0.32 -7.77
CA ALA A 94 -25.80 0.53 -8.11
C ALA A 94 -27.05 -0.30 -8.45
N GLU A 95 -26.90 -1.39 -9.20
CA GLU A 95 -27.99 -2.29 -9.60
C GLU A 95 -28.53 -3.12 -8.45
N THR A 96 -27.64 -3.64 -7.59
CA THR A 96 -28.04 -4.54 -6.49
C THR A 96 -28.40 -3.80 -5.20
N GLY A 97 -28.04 -2.51 -5.10
CA GLY A 97 -28.23 -1.70 -3.89
C GLY A 97 -27.38 -2.14 -2.70
N ARG A 98 -26.29 -2.89 -2.94
CA ARG A 98 -25.44 -3.44 -1.88
C ARG A 98 -24.00 -3.63 -2.35
N TYR A 99 -23.05 -3.53 -1.41
CA TYR A 99 -21.66 -3.88 -1.68
C TYR A 99 -21.52 -5.40 -1.85
N PRO A 100 -20.96 -5.90 -2.96
CA PRO A 100 -20.88 -7.33 -3.21
C PRO A 100 -19.78 -7.99 -2.37
N SER A 101 -20.13 -9.10 -1.71
CA SER A 101 -19.19 -10.10 -1.19
C SER A 101 -18.19 -9.61 -0.12
N PHE A 102 -16.96 -10.15 -0.13
CA PHE A 102 -15.92 -9.84 0.86
C PHE A 102 -15.35 -8.44 0.64
N SER A 103 -15.10 -7.74 1.73
CA SER A 103 -14.57 -6.39 1.75
C SER A 103 -13.44 -6.27 2.79
N PHE A 104 -12.85 -5.09 2.89
CA PHE A 104 -11.97 -4.76 4.00
C PHE A 104 -12.78 -4.43 5.26
N GLY A 105 -13.78 -3.55 5.20
CA GLY A 105 -14.50 -3.04 6.38
C GLY A 105 -15.99 -2.74 6.18
N GLN A 106 -16.59 -3.11 5.05
CA GLN A 106 -18.04 -2.98 4.86
C GLN A 106 -18.79 -3.94 5.80
N ARG A 107 -19.55 -3.37 6.75
CA ARG A 107 -20.35 -4.15 7.70
C ARG A 107 -21.60 -4.69 7.02
N MET A 108 -22.02 -5.90 7.41
CA MET A 108 -23.26 -6.48 6.92
C MET A 108 -24.49 -5.75 7.47
N ASP A 109 -25.51 -5.58 6.62
CA ASP A 109 -26.81 -5.04 7.02
C ASP A 109 -27.54 -6.06 7.92
N PRO A 110 -27.85 -5.72 9.19
CA PRO A 110 -28.52 -6.64 10.13
C PRO A 110 -29.93 -7.06 9.68
N CYS A 111 -30.58 -6.32 8.79
CA CYS A 111 -31.90 -6.67 8.25
C CYS A 111 -31.86 -7.81 7.22
N GLN A 112 -30.68 -8.22 6.73
CA GLN A 112 -30.52 -9.28 5.72
C GLN A 112 -30.22 -10.67 6.30
N THR A 113 -30.33 -10.83 7.62
CA THR A 113 -29.92 -12.05 8.36
C THR A 113 -30.86 -13.27 8.20
N ILE A 114 -31.73 -13.28 7.18
CA ILE A 114 -32.67 -14.40 6.94
C ILE A 114 -32.49 -14.97 5.54
N PHE A 115 -31.41 -15.74 5.31
CA PHE A 115 -31.51 -17.13 4.86
C PHE A 115 -30.11 -17.77 4.74
N ARG A 116 -29.99 -18.97 5.28
CA ARG A 116 -28.74 -19.72 5.46
C ARG A 116 -28.60 -20.82 4.41
N LYS A 117 -27.45 -20.91 3.74
CA LYS A 117 -26.86 -22.19 3.26
C LYS A 117 -25.33 -22.15 3.40
N PHE A 118 -24.83 -22.72 4.49
CA PHE A 118 -23.40 -22.81 4.85
C PHE A 118 -22.53 -23.54 3.80
N PHE A 119 -23.10 -24.43 3.00
CA PHE A 119 -22.36 -25.20 1.98
C PHE A 119 -22.05 -24.40 0.72
N THR A 120 -22.95 -23.50 0.31
CA THR A 120 -22.75 -22.60 -0.84
C THR A 120 -21.71 -21.52 -0.53
N ALA A 121 -21.56 -21.14 0.75
CA ALA A 121 -20.54 -20.19 1.19
C ALA A 121 -19.09 -20.72 1.03
N PHE A 122 -18.88 -22.02 1.17
CA PHE A 122 -17.55 -22.64 0.99
C PHE A 122 -17.16 -22.75 -0.49
N GLN A 123 -18.13 -23.03 -1.37
CA GLN A 123 -17.96 -22.89 -2.83
C GLN A 123 -17.83 -21.43 -3.27
N ALA A 124 -18.59 -20.52 -2.65
CA ALA A 124 -18.46 -19.10 -2.87
C ALA A 124 -17.09 -18.58 -2.44
N MET A 125 -16.42 -19.18 -1.46
CA MET A 125 -15.06 -18.83 -1.07
C MET A 125 -14.00 -19.26 -2.10
N ARG A 126 -14.24 -20.39 -2.79
CA ARG A 126 -13.49 -20.74 -4.02
C ARG A 126 -13.81 -19.78 -5.17
N ALA A 127 -15.00 -19.20 -5.16
CA ALA A 127 -15.45 -18.17 -6.10
C ALA A 127 -15.24 -16.72 -5.59
N THR A 128 -14.56 -16.48 -4.47
CA THR A 128 -14.20 -15.13 -3.99
C THR A 128 -12.85 -14.67 -4.49
N GLY A 129 -12.19 -15.52 -5.29
CA GLY A 129 -11.26 -15.11 -6.34
C GLY A 129 -11.89 -15.23 -7.72
N ALA A 130 -13.23 -15.17 -7.85
CA ALA A 130 -13.86 -15.22 -9.16
C ALA A 130 -13.36 -14.02 -9.96
N SER A 131 -12.54 -14.34 -10.97
CA SER A 131 -12.48 -13.62 -12.22
C SER A 131 -13.86 -13.03 -12.52
N SER A 132 -14.05 -11.76 -12.22
CA SER A 132 -15.07 -11.01 -12.92
C SER A 132 -14.73 -11.19 -14.40
N PRO A 133 -15.70 -11.55 -15.27
CA PRO A 133 -15.45 -11.62 -16.70
C PRO A 133 -15.01 -10.24 -17.24
N SER A 134 -15.32 -9.17 -16.52
CA SER A 134 -14.82 -7.83 -16.78
C SER A 134 -13.60 -7.48 -15.94
N PRO A 135 -12.52 -6.94 -16.56
CA PRO A 135 -11.39 -6.35 -15.86
C PRO A 135 -11.76 -5.30 -14.80
N SER A 136 -12.86 -4.58 -14.96
CA SER A 136 -13.32 -3.53 -14.04
C SER A 136 -14.36 -3.99 -13.01
N GLY A 137 -14.65 -5.29 -12.94
CA GLY A 137 -15.56 -5.87 -11.94
C GLY A 137 -14.90 -6.23 -10.61
N ILE A 138 -13.60 -5.97 -10.46
CA ILE A 138 -12.85 -6.11 -9.20
C ILE A 138 -12.49 -4.73 -8.64
N ASN A 139 -12.18 -4.65 -7.33
CA ASN A 139 -11.68 -3.41 -6.72
C ASN A 139 -10.24 -3.62 -6.27
N VAL A 140 -9.30 -3.00 -6.99
CA VAL A 140 -7.87 -3.13 -6.72
C VAL A 140 -7.24 -1.75 -6.86
N SER A 141 -6.87 -1.15 -5.73
CA SER A 141 -6.54 0.28 -5.68
C SER A 141 -5.45 0.66 -4.69
N VAL A 142 -4.68 -0.29 -4.16
CA VAL A 142 -3.73 -0.02 -3.08
C VAL A 142 -2.36 0.37 -3.61
N THR A 143 -1.67 -0.54 -4.33
CA THR A 143 -0.33 -0.28 -4.89
C THR A 143 -0.27 -0.53 -6.39
N LEU A 144 0.78 -0.02 -7.03
CA LEU A 144 1.01 -0.12 -8.47
C LEU A 144 2.38 -0.75 -8.75
N THR A 145 2.50 -1.57 -9.78
CA THR A 145 3.77 -2.17 -10.20
C THR A 145 3.88 -2.20 -11.71
N PRO A 146 4.73 -1.36 -12.31
CA PRO A 146 5.03 -1.40 -13.73
C PRO A 146 5.74 -2.70 -14.08
N ASP A 147 5.28 -3.36 -15.15
CA ASP A 147 5.89 -4.57 -15.71
C ASP A 147 6.17 -5.66 -14.66
N MET A 148 5.16 -5.98 -13.84
CA MET A 148 5.24 -7.11 -12.93
C MET A 148 5.53 -8.39 -13.74
N PRO A 149 6.53 -9.21 -13.36
CA PRO A 149 6.87 -10.42 -14.11
C PRO A 149 5.80 -11.51 -13.95
N GLY A 150 5.86 -12.52 -14.82
CA GLY A 150 4.97 -13.70 -14.77
C GLY A 150 3.59 -13.49 -15.41
N LEU A 151 3.42 -12.43 -16.20
CA LEU A 151 2.16 -12.08 -16.88
C LEU A 151 2.29 -12.04 -18.41
N ASP A 152 3.33 -12.67 -18.98
CA ASP A 152 3.58 -12.59 -20.43
C ASP A 152 2.47 -13.28 -21.24
N ALA A 153 1.84 -14.33 -20.71
CA ALA A 153 0.72 -14.99 -21.39
C ALA A 153 -0.49 -14.05 -21.51
N GLU A 154 -0.82 -13.37 -20.41
CA GLU A 154 -1.91 -12.40 -20.29
C GLU A 154 -1.65 -11.14 -21.12
N THR A 155 -0.39 -10.71 -21.20
CA THR A 155 -0.03 -9.40 -21.78
C THR A 155 0.52 -9.48 -23.21
N SER A 156 0.66 -10.68 -23.78
CA SER A 156 1.25 -10.92 -25.12
C SER A 156 0.60 -10.13 -26.27
N GLY A 157 -0.68 -9.77 -26.15
CA GLY A 157 -1.43 -8.98 -27.14
C GLY A 157 -1.49 -7.48 -26.88
N LEU A 158 -0.88 -6.99 -25.78
CA LEU A 158 -0.90 -5.57 -25.45
C LEU A 158 0.11 -4.79 -26.28
N SER A 159 -0.23 -3.53 -26.56
CA SER A 159 0.69 -2.62 -27.23
C SER A 159 1.95 -2.38 -26.37
N THR A 160 3.09 -2.16 -27.00
CA THR A 160 4.35 -1.81 -26.33
C THR A 160 4.59 -0.32 -26.50
N PRO A 161 4.06 0.54 -25.60
CA PRO A 161 4.41 1.96 -25.60
C PRO A 161 5.88 2.14 -25.21
N SER A 162 6.36 3.37 -25.28
CA SER A 162 7.75 3.69 -25.00
C SER A 162 8.09 3.81 -23.50
N GLY A 163 7.11 3.57 -22.61
CA GLY A 163 7.28 3.44 -21.15
C GLY A 163 7.01 2.01 -20.64
N ALA A 164 6.38 1.89 -19.47
CA ALA A 164 5.84 0.61 -19.00
C ALA A 164 4.96 -0.06 -20.05
N ARG A 165 5.04 -1.39 -20.22
CA ARG A 165 4.11 -2.11 -21.11
C ARG A 165 2.70 -2.15 -20.53
N TYR A 166 2.63 -2.28 -19.22
CA TYR A 166 1.40 -2.31 -18.43
C TYR A 166 1.70 -1.97 -16.97
N ILE A 167 0.67 -1.58 -16.24
CA ILE A 167 0.73 -1.37 -14.79
C ILE A 167 -0.16 -2.41 -14.11
N VAL A 168 0.37 -3.11 -13.11
CA VAL A 168 -0.44 -4.01 -12.27
C VAL A 168 -0.82 -3.28 -10.99
N THR A 169 -2.11 -3.10 -10.76
CA THR A 169 -2.63 -2.63 -9.47
C THR A 169 -2.84 -3.84 -8.55
N LYS A 170 -2.61 -3.65 -7.25
CA LYS A 170 -2.69 -4.71 -6.24
C LYS A 170 -3.45 -4.24 -5.00
N THR A 171 -3.88 -5.21 -4.20
CA THR A 171 -4.57 -5.04 -2.91
C THR A 171 -4.09 -6.13 -1.93
N ASP A 172 -4.58 -6.15 -0.69
CA ASP A 172 -4.22 -7.16 0.32
C ASP A 172 -4.88 -8.54 0.10
N ALA A 173 -5.34 -8.78 -1.12
CA ALA A 173 -5.99 -10.00 -1.57
C ALA A 173 -5.22 -10.59 -2.76
N ASN A 174 -5.59 -11.79 -3.17
CA ASN A 174 -4.95 -12.46 -4.31
C ASN A 174 -5.27 -11.88 -5.69
N MET A 175 -6.11 -10.84 -5.76
CA MET A 175 -6.59 -10.22 -6.98
C MET A 175 -5.56 -9.23 -7.55
N LEU A 176 -5.42 -9.26 -8.87
CA LEU A 176 -4.55 -8.39 -9.66
C LEU A 176 -5.37 -7.76 -10.79
N GLN A 177 -5.15 -6.48 -11.03
CA GLN A 177 -5.74 -5.79 -12.19
C GLN A 177 -4.63 -5.18 -13.02
N ILE A 178 -4.60 -5.53 -14.30
CA ILE A 178 -3.69 -4.93 -15.28
C ILE A 178 -4.43 -3.75 -15.91
N ILE A 179 -3.80 -2.58 -15.91
CA ILE A 179 -4.31 -1.37 -16.54
C ILE A 179 -3.36 -0.87 -17.62
N ASP A 180 -3.92 -0.18 -18.61
CA ASP A 180 -3.16 0.49 -19.64
C ASP A 180 -2.33 1.64 -19.04
N PRO A 181 -1.04 1.77 -19.36
CA PRO A 181 -0.17 2.80 -18.77
C PRO A 181 -0.47 4.22 -19.29
N GLU A 182 -1.12 4.36 -20.44
CA GLU A 182 -1.48 5.67 -20.98
C GLU A 182 -2.91 6.06 -20.62
N THR A 183 -3.89 5.18 -20.85
CA THR A 183 -5.32 5.46 -20.65
C THR A 183 -5.81 5.15 -19.24
N LEU A 184 -5.07 4.30 -18.50
CA LEU A 184 -5.46 3.74 -17.20
C LEU A 184 -6.70 2.83 -17.25
N GLU A 185 -7.13 2.44 -18.44
CA GLU A 185 -8.26 1.54 -18.64
C GLU A 185 -7.92 0.14 -18.07
N PRO A 186 -8.83 -0.48 -17.30
CA PRO A 186 -8.69 -1.88 -16.89
C PRO A 186 -8.69 -2.82 -18.09
N LEU A 187 -7.58 -3.52 -18.29
CA LEU A 187 -7.37 -4.43 -19.42
C LEU A 187 -7.65 -5.88 -19.06
N ILE A 188 -7.14 -6.32 -17.89
CA ILE A 188 -7.22 -7.72 -17.44
C ILE A 188 -7.43 -7.78 -15.94
N ALA A 189 -8.30 -8.67 -15.48
CA ALA A 189 -8.41 -9.10 -14.09
C ALA A 189 -7.86 -10.52 -13.97
N THR A 190 -6.93 -10.76 -13.06
CA THR A 190 -6.34 -12.08 -12.80
C THR A 190 -6.07 -12.26 -11.30
N THR A 191 -5.54 -13.42 -10.90
CA THR A 191 -5.13 -13.69 -9.51
C THR A 191 -3.77 -14.37 -9.47
N TYR A 192 -3.07 -14.30 -8.33
CA TYR A 192 -1.84 -15.09 -8.15
C TYR A 192 -2.08 -16.60 -8.33
N GLU A 193 -3.27 -17.13 -8.01
CA GLU A 193 -3.63 -18.54 -8.22
C GLU A 193 -3.70 -18.91 -9.71
N GLN A 194 -4.08 -17.96 -10.57
CA GLN A 194 -4.08 -18.16 -12.03
C GLN A 194 -2.66 -18.16 -12.60
N LEU A 195 -1.73 -17.41 -11.99
CA LEU A 195 -0.30 -17.45 -12.36
C LEU A 195 0.32 -18.78 -11.94
N ASP A 196 0.01 -19.26 -10.74
CA ASP A 196 0.39 -20.59 -10.28
C ASP A 196 -0.64 -21.16 -9.29
N PRO A 197 -1.19 -22.36 -9.53
CA PRO A 197 -2.27 -22.94 -8.71
C PRO A 197 -1.85 -23.24 -7.27
N ARG A 198 -0.55 -23.18 -6.94
CA ARG A 198 -0.07 -23.31 -5.56
C ARG A 198 -0.31 -22.02 -4.76
N LEU A 199 -0.56 -20.88 -5.39
CA LEU A 199 -0.82 -19.58 -4.74
C LEU A 199 -2.33 -19.39 -4.46
N ASP A 200 -2.92 -20.41 -3.84
CA ASP A 200 -4.36 -20.62 -3.61
C ASP A 200 -4.92 -19.95 -2.34
N GLY A 201 -4.21 -18.97 -1.79
CA GLY A 201 -4.63 -18.23 -0.61
C GLY A 201 -5.40 -16.97 -0.99
N PRO A 202 -6.49 -16.60 -0.28
CA PRO A 202 -7.25 -15.39 -0.60
C PRO A 202 -6.53 -14.08 -0.24
N LEU A 203 -5.51 -14.12 0.62
CA LEU A 203 -4.79 -12.93 1.08
C LEU A 203 -3.34 -12.93 0.61
N SER A 204 -2.84 -11.74 0.27
CA SER A 204 -1.47 -11.44 -0.14
C SER A 204 -1.10 -10.05 0.38
N ALA A 205 0.17 -9.65 0.36
CA ALA A 205 0.51 -8.27 0.66
C ALA A 205 0.17 -7.38 -0.54
N ALA A 206 -0.39 -6.19 -0.30
CA ALA A 206 -0.39 -5.15 -1.31
C ALA A 206 1.03 -4.69 -1.64
N HIS A 207 1.91 -4.62 -0.63
CA HIS A 207 3.33 -4.27 -0.79
C HIS A 207 4.18 -5.51 -1.03
N SER A 208 4.36 -5.82 -2.32
CA SER A 208 5.35 -6.79 -2.79
C SER A 208 6.76 -6.22 -2.77
N CYS A 209 7.78 -7.08 -2.70
CA CYS A 209 9.16 -6.66 -2.89
C CYS A 209 9.63 -6.97 -4.32
N ARG A 210 10.49 -6.10 -4.87
CA ARG A 210 11.14 -6.32 -6.17
C ARG A 210 12.65 -6.18 -6.02
N ASP A 211 13.38 -7.17 -6.53
CA ASP A 211 14.82 -7.06 -6.69
C ASP A 211 15.10 -6.21 -7.94
N GLN A 212 15.78 -5.08 -7.77
CA GLN A 212 16.06 -4.18 -8.89
C GLN A 212 17.15 -4.71 -9.84
N GLU A 213 18.00 -5.63 -9.40
CA GLU A 213 19.08 -6.20 -10.20
C GLU A 213 18.57 -7.39 -11.03
N THR A 214 17.80 -8.28 -10.42
CA THR A 214 17.28 -9.48 -11.12
C THR A 214 15.92 -9.27 -11.77
N GLY A 215 15.16 -8.27 -11.31
CA GLY A 215 13.76 -8.06 -11.65
C GLY A 215 12.80 -9.00 -10.93
N ASP A 216 13.30 -9.88 -10.05
CA ASP A 216 12.48 -10.85 -9.33
C ASP A 216 11.45 -10.16 -8.44
N PHE A 217 10.24 -10.71 -8.42
CA PHE A 217 9.14 -10.25 -7.60
C PHE A 217 8.90 -11.23 -6.46
N TYR A 218 8.69 -10.72 -5.26
CA TYR A 218 8.41 -11.54 -4.08
C TYR A 218 7.09 -11.11 -3.44
N ASN A 219 6.32 -12.08 -2.95
CA ASN A 219 5.15 -11.85 -2.12
C ASN A 219 4.80 -13.10 -1.30
N TYR A 220 3.69 -13.08 -0.59
CA TYR A 220 3.13 -14.26 0.06
C TYR A 220 1.69 -14.55 -0.41
N SER A 221 1.28 -15.80 -0.31
CA SER A 221 -0.11 -16.25 -0.42
C SER A 221 -0.52 -16.91 0.88
N CYS A 222 -1.55 -16.40 1.56
CA CYS A 222 -2.03 -16.92 2.84
C CYS A 222 -3.32 -17.72 2.65
N LYS A 223 -3.21 -19.04 2.78
CA LYS A 223 -4.34 -19.97 2.69
C LYS A 223 -4.89 -20.29 4.07
N PHE A 224 -6.19 -20.08 4.26
CA PHE A 224 -6.90 -20.52 5.47
C PHE A 224 -7.27 -22.00 5.41
N GLY A 225 -7.19 -22.66 6.56
CA GLY A 225 -7.59 -24.06 6.73
C GLY A 225 -6.70 -24.79 7.75
N GLY A 226 -7.31 -25.58 8.64
CA GLY A 226 -6.61 -26.20 9.76
C GLY A 226 -6.51 -25.29 10.98
N ARG A 227 -5.66 -25.64 11.96
CA ARG A 227 -5.47 -24.86 13.21
C ARG A 227 -4.76 -23.52 12.98
N PHE A 228 -3.88 -23.46 11.98
CA PHE A 228 -3.14 -22.28 11.55
C PHE A 228 -3.25 -22.16 10.03
N PRO A 229 -3.23 -20.95 9.45
CA PRO A 229 -3.12 -20.79 8.00
C PRO A 229 -1.76 -21.30 7.49
N THR A 230 -1.67 -21.44 6.17
CA THR A 230 -0.39 -21.64 5.48
C THR A 230 -0.01 -20.36 4.74
N TYR A 231 1.04 -19.67 5.19
CA TYR A 231 1.66 -18.59 4.42
C TYR A 231 2.70 -19.20 3.48
N LYS A 232 2.50 -19.04 2.18
CA LYS A 232 3.41 -19.48 1.14
C LYS A 232 4.21 -18.28 0.66
N ILE A 233 5.47 -18.20 1.03
CA ILE A 233 6.39 -17.16 0.52
C ILE A 233 6.80 -17.59 -0.87
N PHE A 234 6.63 -16.71 -1.86
CA PHE A 234 6.92 -17.05 -3.25
C PHE A 234 7.74 -15.97 -3.95
N ARG A 235 8.40 -16.41 -5.03
CA ARG A 235 9.11 -15.58 -6.00
C ARG A 235 8.48 -15.79 -7.38
N ILE A 236 8.38 -14.73 -8.16
CA ILE A 236 8.18 -14.77 -9.61
C ILE A 236 9.47 -14.27 -10.25
N GLY A 237 10.11 -15.11 -11.07
CA GLY A 237 11.39 -14.79 -11.69
C GLY A 237 11.26 -13.61 -12.66
N GLY A 238 12.13 -12.60 -12.52
CA GLY A 238 12.07 -11.37 -13.30
C GLY A 238 12.32 -11.57 -14.80
N LYS A 239 13.06 -12.62 -15.16
CA LYS A 239 13.47 -12.91 -16.55
C LYS A 239 12.61 -13.96 -17.23
N ASP A 240 12.14 -14.96 -16.49
CA ASP A 240 11.45 -16.14 -17.01
C ASP A 240 9.98 -16.22 -16.55
N GLY A 241 9.54 -15.32 -15.68
CA GLY A 241 8.19 -15.31 -15.11
C GLY A 241 7.89 -16.51 -14.21
N LYS A 242 8.88 -17.34 -13.88
CA LYS A 242 8.64 -18.62 -13.21
C LYS A 242 8.31 -18.42 -11.74
N VAL A 243 7.27 -19.12 -11.27
CA VAL A 243 6.88 -19.11 -9.85
C VAL A 243 7.62 -20.19 -9.05
N ASP A 244 8.27 -19.78 -7.97
CA ASP A 244 8.87 -20.66 -6.97
C ASP A 244 8.29 -20.36 -5.58
N VAL A 245 7.74 -21.39 -4.92
CA VAL A 245 7.34 -21.31 -3.51
C VAL A 245 8.58 -21.58 -2.66
N LEU A 246 9.10 -20.53 -2.02
CA LEU A 246 10.34 -20.55 -1.26
C LEU A 246 10.17 -21.18 0.11
N ALA A 247 9.02 -20.96 0.78
CA ALA A 247 8.75 -21.51 2.10
C ALA A 247 7.25 -21.60 2.37
N GLU A 248 6.86 -22.54 3.24
CA GLU A 248 5.52 -22.60 3.83
C GLU A 248 5.60 -22.44 5.35
N ILE A 249 4.97 -21.39 5.88
CA ILE A 249 4.87 -21.12 7.32
C ILE A 249 3.48 -21.58 7.79
N LYS A 250 3.46 -22.52 8.74
CA LYS A 250 2.23 -23.23 9.19
C LYS A 250 1.98 -23.17 10.70
N ASP A 251 2.82 -22.41 11.41
CA ASP A 251 2.76 -22.23 12.86
C ASP A 251 2.51 -20.76 13.25
N ALA A 252 2.33 -19.87 12.25
CA ALA A 252 1.97 -18.48 12.46
C ALA A 252 0.45 -18.31 12.66
N PRO A 253 0.00 -17.38 13.52
CA PRO A 253 -1.41 -17.05 13.63
C PRO A 253 -1.96 -16.43 12.32
N PRO A 254 -3.25 -16.62 12.01
CA PRO A 254 -3.90 -15.92 10.90
C PRO A 254 -3.95 -14.43 11.21
N SER A 255 -3.32 -13.62 10.38
CA SER A 255 -3.13 -12.20 10.63
C SER A 255 -3.29 -11.41 9.36
N TYR A 256 -3.82 -10.19 9.47
CA TYR A 256 -3.78 -9.22 8.38
C TYR A 256 -2.36 -8.64 8.25
N ILE A 257 -1.71 -8.88 7.11
CA ILE A 257 -0.32 -8.47 6.83
C ILE A 257 -0.32 -7.65 5.53
N HIS A 258 -0.05 -6.36 5.64
CA HIS A 258 -0.12 -5.42 4.52
C HIS A 258 1.16 -5.38 3.66
N SER A 259 2.30 -5.63 4.29
CA SER A 259 3.63 -5.56 3.68
C SER A 259 4.55 -6.63 4.28
N PHE A 260 5.66 -6.91 3.62
CA PHE A 260 6.72 -7.74 4.17
C PHE A 260 8.10 -7.21 3.73
N ALA A 261 9.16 -7.63 4.40
CA ALA A 261 10.49 -7.04 4.23
C ALA A 261 11.40 -7.92 3.34
N MET A 262 12.38 -7.29 2.70
CA MET A 262 13.38 -7.97 1.89
C MET A 262 14.76 -7.32 2.10
N THR A 263 15.80 -8.14 2.16
CA THR A 263 17.21 -7.75 2.10
C THR A 263 17.85 -8.34 0.85
N GLU A 264 19.15 -8.14 0.62
CA GLU A 264 19.88 -8.82 -0.46
C GLU A 264 19.82 -10.35 -0.33
N ARG A 265 19.81 -10.87 0.90
CA ARG A 265 19.85 -12.32 1.18
C ARG A 265 18.49 -12.93 1.53
N PHE A 266 17.61 -12.18 2.20
CA PHE A 266 16.43 -12.75 2.85
C PHE A 266 15.13 -12.05 2.48
N VAL A 267 14.04 -12.81 2.56
CA VAL A 267 12.68 -12.28 2.65
C VAL A 267 12.19 -12.55 4.07
N VAL A 268 11.57 -11.56 4.71
CA VAL A 268 11.10 -11.65 6.09
C VAL A 268 9.61 -11.36 6.17
N LEU A 269 8.84 -12.38 6.55
CA LEU A 269 7.43 -12.20 6.90
C LEU A 269 7.32 -11.80 8.38
N CYS A 270 6.88 -10.57 8.64
CA CYS A 270 6.57 -10.11 9.98
C CYS A 270 5.07 -10.31 10.28
N VAL A 271 4.75 -11.17 11.24
CA VAL A 271 3.39 -11.47 11.68
C VAL A 271 3.09 -10.66 12.94
N TRP A 272 2.70 -9.40 12.74
CA TRP A 272 2.28 -8.48 13.80
C TRP A 272 0.85 -8.77 14.28
N GLN A 273 0.45 -8.16 15.42
CA GLN A 273 -0.83 -8.46 16.05
C GLN A 273 -2.01 -7.79 15.34
N ALA A 274 -2.41 -8.40 14.23
CA ALA A 274 -3.70 -8.20 13.57
C ALA A 274 -4.39 -9.55 13.38
N HIS A 275 -4.37 -10.35 14.45
CA HIS A 275 -4.81 -11.75 14.41
C HIS A 275 -6.32 -11.83 14.14
N MET A 276 -6.72 -12.73 13.26
CA MET A 276 -8.12 -13.00 12.95
C MET A 276 -8.75 -13.89 14.01
N LYS A 277 -9.95 -13.50 14.46
CA LYS A 277 -10.76 -14.25 15.43
C LYS A 277 -11.06 -15.67 14.94
N HIS A 278 -11.23 -16.59 15.88
CA HIS A 278 -11.65 -17.97 15.60
C HIS A 278 -10.79 -18.67 14.53
N PHE A 279 -9.48 -18.45 14.55
CA PHE A 279 -8.53 -19.04 13.59
C PHE A 279 -8.86 -18.71 12.11
N GLY A 280 -9.40 -17.51 11.85
CA GLY A 280 -9.77 -17.05 10.51
C GLY A 280 -11.20 -17.37 10.08
N LEU A 281 -11.96 -18.15 10.85
CA LEU A 281 -13.37 -18.42 10.55
C LEU A 281 -14.25 -17.17 10.64
N SER A 282 -13.82 -16.15 11.39
CA SER A 282 -14.50 -14.86 11.45
C SER A 282 -14.63 -14.20 10.08
N LEU A 283 -13.65 -14.39 9.19
CA LEU A 283 -13.68 -13.85 7.83
C LEU A 283 -14.90 -14.37 7.08
N LEU A 284 -15.29 -15.64 7.26
CA LEU A 284 -16.46 -16.24 6.60
C LEU A 284 -17.78 -15.71 7.16
N TYR A 285 -17.77 -15.34 8.43
CA TYR A 285 -18.95 -14.84 9.14
C TYR A 285 -19.19 -13.36 8.81
N TYR A 286 -18.21 -12.51 9.07
CA TYR A 286 -18.31 -11.07 8.87
C TYR A 286 -18.21 -10.66 7.39
N LYS A 287 -17.53 -11.49 6.57
CA LYS A 287 -17.18 -11.17 5.18
C LYS A 287 -16.40 -9.86 5.03
N ASN A 288 -15.70 -9.43 6.08
CA ASN A 288 -14.78 -8.32 6.00
C ASN A 288 -13.58 -8.53 6.94
N ILE A 289 -12.43 -7.94 6.58
CA ILE A 289 -11.18 -8.10 7.33
C ILE A 289 -11.25 -7.38 8.69
N ALA A 290 -11.74 -6.14 8.73
CA ALA A 290 -11.70 -5.27 9.90
C ALA A 290 -12.45 -5.86 11.10
N GLU A 291 -13.68 -6.36 10.93
CA GLU A 291 -14.45 -6.99 12.01
C GLU A 291 -13.93 -8.39 12.36
N SER A 292 -13.19 -9.01 11.44
CA SER A 292 -12.58 -10.33 11.62
C SER A 292 -11.32 -10.29 12.47
N ILE A 293 -10.64 -9.15 12.58
CA ILE A 293 -9.46 -8.93 13.43
C ILE A 293 -9.88 -8.85 14.91
N GLU A 294 -9.06 -9.40 15.79
CA GLU A 294 -9.20 -9.29 17.24
C GLU A 294 -9.14 -7.83 17.68
N GLN A 295 -10.21 -7.38 18.34
CA GLN A 295 -10.38 -5.98 18.74
C GLN A 295 -9.81 -5.71 20.13
N LYS A 296 -9.65 -6.76 20.94
CA LYS A 296 -9.00 -6.66 22.25
C LYS A 296 -7.50 -6.89 22.09
N TRP A 297 -6.74 -5.81 22.18
CA TRP A 297 -5.28 -5.87 22.21
C TRP A 297 -4.79 -6.77 23.35
N ASN A 298 -3.87 -7.69 23.05
CA ASN A 298 -3.26 -8.59 24.01
C ASN A 298 -1.74 -8.36 24.07
N PRO A 299 -1.23 -7.63 25.08
CA PRO A 299 0.20 -7.36 25.21
C PRO A 299 1.05 -8.61 25.52
N GLY A 300 0.43 -9.73 25.90
CA GLY A 300 1.11 -11.00 26.18
C GLY A 300 1.34 -11.89 24.96
N LEU A 301 0.95 -11.45 23.75
CA LEU A 301 1.27 -12.15 22.50
C LEU A 301 2.51 -11.57 21.86
N ASP A 302 3.32 -12.43 21.24
CA ASP A 302 4.49 -11.99 20.48
C ASP A 302 4.12 -11.60 19.05
N THR A 303 4.84 -10.63 18.48
CA THR A 303 4.99 -10.48 17.03
C THR A 303 6.14 -11.37 16.57
N LEU A 304 5.98 -12.05 15.43
CA LEU A 304 6.92 -13.05 14.94
C LEU A 304 7.55 -12.63 13.61
N PHE A 305 8.87 -12.81 13.47
CA PHE A 305 9.58 -12.64 12.20
C PHE A 305 9.98 -14.02 11.67
N TYR A 306 9.61 -14.34 10.44
CA TYR A 306 10.06 -15.56 9.75
C TYR A 306 11.02 -15.16 8.63
N VAL A 307 12.28 -15.57 8.74
CA VAL A 307 13.34 -15.25 7.78
C VAL A 307 13.46 -16.40 6.79
N VAL A 308 13.35 -16.11 5.51
CA VAL A 308 13.39 -17.07 4.39
C VAL A 308 14.56 -16.73 3.48
N ASP A 309 15.39 -17.73 3.14
CA ASP A 309 16.49 -17.57 2.19
C ASP A 309 15.93 -17.37 0.77
N ARG A 310 16.28 -16.26 0.12
CA ARG A 310 15.76 -15.88 -1.20
C ARG A 310 16.22 -16.78 -2.34
N LYS A 311 17.36 -17.46 -2.17
CA LYS A 311 18.02 -18.27 -3.21
C LYS A 311 17.78 -19.75 -2.99
N LYS A 312 18.00 -20.23 -1.77
CA LYS A 312 17.85 -21.65 -1.40
C LYS A 312 16.41 -22.01 -1.04
N GLY A 313 15.61 -21.02 -0.66
CA GLY A 313 14.33 -21.27 -0.01
C GLY A 313 14.51 -21.81 1.42
N GLY A 314 13.39 -22.06 2.08
CA GLY A 314 13.33 -22.54 3.45
C GLY A 314 13.39 -21.40 4.47
N ILE A 315 12.75 -21.63 5.61
CA ILE A 315 12.83 -20.75 6.78
C ILE A 315 14.19 -21.02 7.43
N VAL A 316 15.04 -20.00 7.56
CA VAL A 316 16.38 -20.10 8.15
C VAL A 316 16.43 -19.61 9.59
N ALA A 317 15.52 -18.71 9.97
CA ALA A 317 15.44 -18.20 11.32
C ALA A 317 14.02 -17.75 11.67
N LYS A 318 13.73 -17.74 12.97
CA LYS A 318 12.50 -17.20 13.55
C LYS A 318 12.86 -16.29 14.72
N TYR A 319 12.24 -15.11 14.78
CA TYR A 319 12.42 -14.19 15.91
C TYR A 319 11.08 -13.75 16.48
N ARG A 320 11.11 -13.23 17.70
CA ARG A 320 9.95 -12.66 18.39
C ARG A 320 10.26 -11.32 19.05
N THR A 321 9.23 -10.52 19.27
CA THR A 321 9.27 -9.24 19.99
C THR A 321 7.92 -8.99 20.65
N PRO A 322 7.83 -8.15 21.70
CA PRO A 322 6.56 -7.63 22.18
C PRO A 322 5.70 -7.09 21.04
N PRO A 323 4.36 -7.16 21.16
CA PRO A 323 3.48 -6.96 20.03
C PRO A 323 3.42 -5.49 19.61
N PHE A 324 3.24 -5.30 18.30
CA PHE A 324 2.90 -4.02 17.68
C PHE A 324 1.99 -4.28 16.48
N PHE A 325 1.49 -3.21 15.87
CA PHE A 325 0.81 -3.27 14.57
C PHE A 325 1.59 -2.43 13.55
N CYS A 326 1.56 -2.80 12.29
CA CYS A 326 2.28 -2.11 11.22
C CYS A 326 1.49 -2.24 9.91
N PHE A 327 1.53 -1.20 9.09
CA PHE A 327 1.17 -1.29 7.68
C PHE A 327 2.44 -1.38 6.84
N HIS A 328 3.39 -0.47 7.04
CA HIS A 328 4.48 -0.21 6.11
C HIS A 328 5.87 -0.50 6.68
N ILE A 329 6.63 -1.33 5.96
CA ILE A 329 8.09 -1.39 6.07
C ILE A 329 8.66 -0.11 5.45
N ILE A 330 9.62 0.51 6.12
CA ILE A 330 10.37 1.66 5.58
C ILE A 330 11.47 1.12 4.66
N ASN A 331 12.35 0.26 5.17
CA ASN A 331 13.36 -0.47 4.41
C ASN A 331 13.89 -1.65 5.26
N ALA A 332 14.60 -2.58 4.64
CA ALA A 332 15.32 -3.63 5.35
C ALA A 332 16.65 -3.93 4.66
N PHE A 333 17.68 -4.33 5.38
CA PHE A 333 18.98 -4.63 4.77
C PHE A 333 19.80 -5.60 5.63
N ASP A 334 20.76 -6.25 4.99
CA ASP A 334 21.79 -7.03 5.68
C ASP A 334 22.81 -6.06 6.29
N ASP A 335 23.09 -6.20 7.59
CA ASP A 335 24.12 -5.37 8.24
C ASP A 335 25.48 -5.67 7.60
N PRO A 336 26.23 -4.67 7.10
CA PRO A 336 27.49 -4.93 6.42
C PRO A 336 28.62 -5.39 7.35
N ALA A 337 28.49 -5.18 8.66
CA ALA A 337 29.49 -5.53 9.66
C ALA A 337 29.21 -6.86 10.38
N THR A 338 27.98 -7.36 10.34
CA THR A 338 27.56 -8.59 11.03
C THR A 338 26.76 -9.50 10.10
N ASP A 339 26.30 -10.66 10.59
CA ASP A 339 25.36 -11.51 9.81
C ASP A 339 23.90 -11.01 9.96
N ASP A 340 23.64 -9.96 10.73
CA ASP A 340 22.31 -9.57 11.17
C ASP A 340 21.45 -8.95 10.06
N ILE A 341 20.13 -8.94 10.29
CA ILE A 341 19.16 -8.23 9.46
C ILE A 341 18.69 -6.98 10.20
N ILE A 342 18.64 -5.84 9.51
CA ILE A 342 18.02 -4.61 9.98
C ILE A 342 16.69 -4.42 9.27
N ILE A 343 15.63 -4.09 10.02
CA ILE A 343 14.31 -3.78 9.48
C ILE A 343 13.78 -2.52 10.14
N ASP A 344 13.51 -1.51 9.32
CA ASP A 344 12.88 -0.27 9.73
C ASP A 344 11.39 -0.29 9.35
N MET A 345 10.51 0.05 10.28
CA MET A 345 9.06 0.00 10.10
C MET A 345 8.36 1.22 10.66
N SER A 346 7.21 1.57 10.09
CA SER A 346 6.25 2.48 10.71
C SER A 346 5.31 1.71 11.64
N VAL A 347 5.56 1.77 12.95
CA VAL A 347 4.85 0.95 13.93
C VAL A 347 3.82 1.72 14.74
N TYR A 348 2.68 1.07 14.97
CA TYR A 348 1.63 1.49 15.89
C TYR A 348 1.71 0.67 17.17
N LYS A 349 1.28 1.30 18.26
CA LYS A 349 1.16 0.64 19.57
C LYS A 349 0.19 -0.53 19.55
N ASP A 350 -0.90 -0.40 18.80
CA ASP A 350 -1.96 -1.39 18.64
C ASP A 350 -2.63 -1.28 17.26
N ASN A 351 -3.56 -2.20 16.98
CA ASN A 351 -4.29 -2.25 15.71
C ASN A 351 -5.49 -1.28 15.64
N SER A 352 -5.68 -0.38 16.61
CA SER A 352 -6.85 0.51 16.67
C SER A 352 -6.94 1.47 15.48
N VAL A 353 -5.82 1.74 14.81
CA VAL A 353 -5.75 2.57 13.59
C VAL A 353 -6.71 2.06 12.52
N ILE A 354 -6.88 0.74 12.35
CA ILE A 354 -7.81 0.14 11.39
C ILE A 354 -9.24 0.67 11.62
N ASN A 355 -9.68 0.75 12.87
CA ASN A 355 -11.01 1.27 13.19
C ASN A 355 -11.13 2.78 12.96
N ARG A 356 -10.03 3.53 12.97
CA ARG A 356 -10.03 4.99 12.71
C ARG A 356 -10.14 5.33 11.22
N LEU A 357 -9.89 4.34 10.34
CA LEU A 357 -9.97 4.47 8.88
C LEU A 357 -11.38 4.24 8.31
N TYR A 358 -12.41 4.14 9.15
CA TYR A 358 -13.80 4.20 8.69
C TYR A 358 -14.16 5.63 8.23
N LEU A 359 -14.89 5.73 7.11
CA LEU A 359 -15.18 6.97 6.43
C LEU A 359 -16.05 7.93 7.26
N ASP A 360 -16.91 7.42 8.14
CA ASP A 360 -17.68 8.23 9.08
C ASP A 360 -16.78 9.03 10.04
N LYS A 361 -15.67 8.42 10.47
CA LYS A 361 -14.65 9.07 11.32
C LYS A 361 -13.75 9.99 10.50
N LEU A 362 -13.26 9.52 9.34
CA LEU A 362 -12.36 10.31 8.50
C LEU A 362 -13.01 11.59 7.97
N ARG A 363 -14.32 11.57 7.71
CA ARG A 363 -15.08 12.77 7.31
C ARG A 363 -15.40 13.70 8.49
N ASN A 364 -15.26 13.23 9.73
CA ASN A 364 -15.58 13.97 10.94
C ASN A 364 -14.54 13.72 12.04
N LEU A 365 -13.32 14.23 11.80
CA LEU A 365 -12.21 14.09 12.73
C LEU A 365 -12.43 14.91 14.01
N THR A 366 -12.07 14.30 15.13
CA THR A 366 -12.15 14.84 16.49
C THR A 366 -10.92 14.42 17.29
N ALA A 367 -10.76 14.99 18.48
CA ALA A 367 -9.71 14.60 19.43
C ALA A 367 -9.77 13.11 19.83
N GLU A 368 -10.93 12.47 19.70
CA GLU A 368 -11.13 11.09 20.13
C GLU A 368 -10.89 10.07 19.00
N ASN A 369 -11.00 10.49 17.73
CA ASN A 369 -10.96 9.59 16.58
C ASN A 369 -9.87 9.90 15.54
N TYR A 370 -9.00 10.89 15.79
CA TYR A 370 -7.90 11.23 14.87
C TYR A 370 -6.96 10.04 14.62
N MET A 371 -6.40 9.98 13.42
CA MET A 371 -5.44 8.93 13.05
C MET A 371 -4.04 9.28 13.58
N PRO A 372 -3.43 8.45 14.45
CA PRO A 372 -2.05 8.68 14.86
C PRO A 372 -1.11 8.33 13.70
N MET A 373 0.06 8.98 13.64
CA MET A 373 1.14 8.54 12.76
C MET A 373 1.84 7.33 13.38
N GLY A 374 2.35 6.42 12.55
CA GLY A 374 3.24 5.37 13.04
C GLY A 374 4.58 5.97 13.48
N SER A 375 5.25 5.31 14.43
CA SER A 375 6.60 5.67 14.85
C SER A 375 7.62 4.87 14.05
N ALA A 376 8.62 5.52 13.48
CA ALA A 376 9.75 4.80 12.88
C ALA A 376 10.47 3.97 13.96
N ARG A 377 10.56 2.66 13.77
CA ARG A 377 11.24 1.73 14.68
C ARG A 377 12.20 0.85 13.92
N ARG A 378 13.44 0.77 14.43
CA ARG A 378 14.48 -0.14 13.92
C ARG A 378 14.53 -1.42 14.74
N PHE A 379 14.41 -2.54 14.04
CA PHE A 379 14.64 -3.87 14.57
C PHE A 379 15.96 -4.43 14.03
N ARG A 380 16.70 -5.14 14.87
CA ARG A 380 17.83 -5.99 14.51
C ARG A 380 17.46 -7.45 14.79
N LEU A 381 17.65 -8.31 13.80
CA LEU A 381 17.49 -9.76 13.92
C LEU A 381 18.89 -10.42 13.91
N PRO A 382 19.40 -10.88 15.07
CA PRO A 382 20.80 -11.31 15.14
C PRO A 382 21.09 -12.65 14.47
N SER A 383 22.11 -12.69 13.61
CA SER A 383 22.76 -13.90 13.08
C SER A 383 21.80 -14.99 12.53
N PRO A 384 20.92 -14.64 11.56
CA PRO A 384 19.94 -15.55 10.97
C PRO A 384 20.55 -16.83 10.38
N SER A 385 21.78 -16.77 9.86
CA SER A 385 22.43 -17.94 9.25
C SER A 385 22.90 -18.97 10.28
N SER A 386 23.01 -18.58 11.55
CA SER A 386 23.55 -19.43 12.64
C SER A 386 22.45 -20.16 13.43
N LEU A 387 21.18 -19.84 13.21
CA LEU A 387 20.05 -20.49 13.89
C LEU A 387 19.72 -21.83 13.22
N THR A 388 20.54 -22.85 13.45
CA THR A 388 20.40 -24.18 12.83
C THR A 388 19.18 -24.98 13.31
N THR A 389 18.48 -24.52 14.33
CA THR A 389 17.32 -25.21 14.93
C THR A 389 16.10 -24.29 14.96
N LEU A 390 15.15 -24.51 14.04
CA LEU A 390 13.87 -23.80 13.94
C LEU A 390 12.92 -24.04 15.14
N THR A 391 13.35 -24.75 16.18
CA THR A 391 12.52 -25.20 17.29
C THR A 391 12.22 -24.09 18.31
N ALA A 392 13.01 -23.03 18.36
CA ALA A 392 12.78 -21.88 19.23
C ALA A 392 13.03 -20.56 18.48
N ALA A 393 12.15 -19.58 18.69
CA ALA A 393 12.35 -18.24 18.15
C ALA A 393 13.40 -17.50 18.98
N GLY A 394 14.38 -16.88 18.32
CA GLY A 394 15.27 -15.91 18.95
C GLY A 394 14.55 -14.61 19.30
N ASP A 395 15.19 -13.72 20.06
CA ASP A 395 14.61 -12.41 20.37
C ASP A 395 15.09 -11.36 19.35
N ALA A 396 14.14 -10.63 18.74
CA ALA A 396 14.44 -9.47 17.93
C ALA A 396 14.77 -8.28 18.85
N ILE A 397 15.77 -7.48 18.47
CA ILE A 397 16.24 -6.35 19.26
C ILE A 397 15.62 -5.08 18.69
N VAL A 398 14.97 -4.26 19.53
CA VAL A 398 14.57 -2.91 19.16
C VAL A 398 15.75 -1.98 19.42
N GLU A 399 16.39 -1.46 18.36
CA GLU A 399 17.52 -0.54 18.50
C GLU A 399 17.04 0.86 18.92
N PHE A 400 15.98 1.36 18.28
CA PHE A 400 15.34 2.61 18.63
C PHE A 400 13.88 2.65 18.17
N THR A 401 13.11 3.57 18.76
CA THR A 401 11.79 4.00 18.27
C THR A 401 11.75 5.51 18.34
N LEU A 402 11.48 6.17 17.22
CA LEU A 402 11.34 7.62 17.18
C LEU A 402 10.06 8.08 17.87
N PRO A 403 10.07 9.26 18.52
CA PRO A 403 8.89 9.83 19.15
C PRO A 403 7.81 10.17 18.11
N GLN A 404 6.57 10.31 18.58
CA GLN A 404 5.41 10.64 17.73
C GLN A 404 5.51 12.00 17.03
N SER A 405 6.31 12.95 17.54
CA SER A 405 6.63 14.20 16.85
C SER A 405 7.47 14.02 15.58
N GLN A 406 8.02 12.81 15.38
CA GLN A 406 8.69 12.35 14.17
C GLN A 406 7.92 11.16 13.57
N GLY A 407 6.60 11.11 13.79
CA GLY A 407 5.73 10.09 13.24
C GLY A 407 5.77 10.12 11.72
N ILE A 408 5.76 8.96 11.09
CA ILE A 408 5.86 8.78 9.65
C ILE A 408 4.82 7.76 9.22
N GLU A 409 4.21 7.97 8.06
CA GLU A 409 3.40 6.97 7.38
C GLU A 409 3.61 7.08 5.87
N LEU A 410 3.16 6.07 5.13
CA LEU A 410 3.45 5.92 3.68
C LEU A 410 4.93 6.20 3.38
N PRO A 411 5.86 5.50 4.07
CA PRO A 411 7.28 5.79 3.98
C PRO A 411 7.86 5.37 2.64
N VAL A 412 8.82 6.14 2.14
CA VAL A 412 9.64 5.84 0.97
C VAL A 412 11.12 6.13 1.27
N VAL A 413 12.01 5.45 0.57
CA VAL A 413 13.45 5.75 0.54
C VAL A 413 13.88 5.96 -0.92
N ALA A 414 15.11 6.44 -1.14
CA ALA A 414 15.61 6.54 -2.50
C ALA A 414 15.69 5.15 -3.17
N PRO A 415 15.29 4.99 -4.44
CA PRO A 415 15.29 3.67 -5.09
C PRO A 415 16.65 2.96 -5.10
N SER A 416 17.75 3.72 -5.12
CA SER A 416 19.13 3.21 -5.13
C SER A 416 19.53 2.45 -3.86
N VAL A 417 18.81 2.66 -2.75
CA VAL A 417 19.08 2.06 -1.44
C VAL A 417 17.99 1.09 -0.98
N HIS A 418 17.04 0.74 -1.85
CA HIS A 418 16.10 -0.32 -1.56
C HIS A 418 16.83 -1.62 -1.25
N ASN A 419 16.47 -2.24 -0.12
CA ASN A 419 17.05 -3.48 0.39
C ASN A 419 18.55 -3.38 0.80
N LYS A 420 19.09 -2.15 0.90
CA LYS A 420 20.51 -1.84 1.18
C LYS A 420 20.63 -0.88 2.38
N PRO A 421 21.80 -0.79 3.04
CA PRO A 421 22.04 0.23 4.06
C PRO A 421 21.74 1.64 3.53
N TYR A 422 21.05 2.43 4.34
CA TYR A 422 20.51 3.72 3.92
C TYR A 422 20.48 4.72 5.08
N ARG A 423 20.27 6.00 4.76
CA ARG A 423 20.25 7.10 5.73
C ARG A 423 18.92 7.83 5.80
N TYR A 424 18.25 8.06 4.68
CA TYR A 424 17.09 8.96 4.62
C TYR A 424 15.79 8.21 4.35
N ALA A 425 14.78 8.49 5.18
CA ALA A 425 13.40 8.07 4.93
C ALA A 425 12.50 9.30 4.78
N TYR A 426 11.53 9.20 3.88
CA TYR A 426 10.53 10.23 3.63
C TYR A 426 9.14 9.66 3.83
N GLY A 427 8.17 10.45 4.22
CA GLY A 427 6.78 9.99 4.31
C GLY A 427 5.85 11.13 4.70
N ILE A 428 4.56 10.83 4.78
CA ILE A 428 3.60 11.76 5.35
C ILE A 428 3.75 11.81 6.88
N THR A 429 3.38 12.95 7.48
CA THR A 429 3.43 13.16 8.92
C THR A 429 2.27 14.03 9.40
N MET A 430 2.15 14.19 10.71
CA MET A 430 1.18 15.07 11.35
C MET A 430 1.92 16.03 12.29
N LEU A 431 2.06 17.27 11.86
CA LEU A 431 2.72 18.36 12.56
C LEU A 431 1.79 19.03 13.59
N HIS A 432 0.51 19.18 13.25
CA HIS A 432 -0.50 19.85 14.09
C HIS A 432 -1.68 18.90 14.41
N PRO A 433 -1.44 17.79 15.12
CA PRO A 433 -2.47 16.78 15.41
C PRO A 433 -3.68 17.33 16.17
N GLU A 434 -3.53 18.41 16.92
CA GLU A 434 -4.58 19.09 17.70
C GLU A 434 -5.61 19.84 16.84
N VAL A 435 -5.31 20.09 15.56
CA VAL A 435 -6.20 20.83 14.65
C VAL A 435 -7.36 19.95 14.18
N HIS A 436 -7.18 18.62 14.16
CA HIS A 436 -8.18 17.63 13.76
C HIS A 436 -8.88 17.94 12.42
N ARG A 437 -8.15 18.53 11.47
CA ARG A 437 -8.68 18.91 10.15
C ARG A 437 -8.41 17.87 9.08
N THR A 438 -7.34 17.10 9.20
CA THR A 438 -6.88 16.16 8.18
C THR A 438 -6.19 14.96 8.82
N ILE A 439 -5.94 13.91 8.04
CA ILE A 439 -5.15 12.74 8.46
C ILE A 439 -3.64 12.96 8.34
N THR A 440 -3.21 14.00 7.62
CA THR A 440 -1.80 14.45 7.50
C THR A 440 -1.75 15.89 7.02
N ASP A 441 -0.78 16.66 7.50
CA ASP A 441 -0.59 18.08 7.15
C ASP A 441 0.86 18.41 6.73
N GLY A 442 1.70 17.39 6.52
CA GLY A 442 3.10 17.59 6.17
C GLY A 442 3.80 16.34 5.65
N ILE A 443 4.99 16.56 5.10
CA ILE A 443 5.92 15.53 4.66
C ILE A 443 7.17 15.64 5.52
N ILE A 444 7.66 14.51 6.04
CA ILE A 444 8.84 14.41 6.89
C ILE A 444 10.02 13.82 6.11
N LYS A 445 11.23 14.29 6.43
CA LYS A 445 12.49 13.63 6.10
C LYS A 445 13.20 13.26 7.40
N LEU A 446 13.45 11.98 7.59
CA LEU A 446 14.17 11.42 8.74
C LEU A 446 15.61 11.06 8.36
N ASP A 447 16.55 11.34 9.25
CA ASP A 447 17.90 10.77 9.22
C ASP A 447 17.96 9.54 10.15
N MET A 448 17.88 8.36 9.55
CA MET A 448 17.85 7.06 10.21
C MET A 448 19.22 6.62 10.76
N SER A 449 20.29 7.33 10.43
CA SER A 449 21.64 7.07 10.99
C SER A 449 21.86 7.75 12.34
N SER A 450 21.10 8.81 12.63
CA SER A 450 21.26 9.65 13.83
C SER A 450 19.94 9.83 14.58
N PRO A 451 19.29 8.74 15.04
CA PRO A 451 17.91 8.77 15.53
C PRO A 451 17.71 9.61 16.79
N SER A 452 18.77 9.92 17.54
CA SER A 452 18.71 10.78 18.74
C SER A 452 18.78 12.28 18.43
N SER A 453 19.04 12.67 17.18
CA SER A 453 19.26 14.07 16.79
C SER A 453 18.06 14.62 16.02
N SER A 454 17.09 15.19 16.76
CA SER A 454 15.92 15.83 16.15
C SER A 454 16.27 17.00 15.22
N SER A 455 17.45 17.63 15.39
CA SER A 455 17.93 18.72 14.53
C SER A 455 18.20 18.33 13.09
N THR A 456 18.24 17.04 12.78
CA THR A 456 18.43 16.54 11.40
C THR A 456 17.13 16.25 10.66
N THR A 457 16.00 16.21 11.38
CA THR A 457 14.68 16.04 10.77
C THR A 457 14.26 17.32 10.06
N LYS A 458 13.85 17.18 8.80
CA LYS A 458 13.29 18.28 8.01
C LYS A 458 11.83 17.99 7.70
N PHE A 459 11.06 19.06 7.51
CA PHE A 459 9.63 18.98 7.22
C PHE A 459 9.28 19.91 6.05
N TRP A 460 8.30 19.49 5.27
CA TRP A 460 7.60 20.35 4.33
C TRP A 460 6.11 20.37 4.71
N SER A 461 5.49 21.54 4.69
CA SER A 461 4.04 21.70 4.87
C SER A 461 3.56 23.00 4.26
N LYS A 462 2.26 23.05 3.96
CA LYS A 462 1.54 24.27 3.63
C LYS A 462 0.33 24.38 4.56
N PRO A 463 0.03 25.58 5.10
CA PRO A 463 -1.15 25.76 5.94
C PRO A 463 -2.42 25.27 5.24
N ASN A 464 -3.25 24.50 5.93
CA ASN A 464 -4.52 23.99 5.41
C ASN A 464 -4.41 23.05 4.20
N HIS A 465 -3.25 22.43 3.99
CA HIS A 465 -3.06 21.47 2.90
C HIS A 465 -2.87 20.05 3.43
N THR A 466 -3.32 19.06 2.66
CA THR A 466 -3.21 17.64 2.97
C THR A 466 -2.35 16.95 1.89
N PRO A 467 -1.08 16.61 2.15
CA PRO A 467 -0.24 15.91 1.18
C PRO A 467 -0.57 14.41 1.09
N SER A 468 -0.40 13.82 -0.10
CA SER A 468 -0.35 12.37 -0.30
C SER A 468 1.05 11.82 -0.02
N GLU A 469 1.20 10.49 -0.09
CA GLU A 469 2.52 9.83 -0.11
C GLU A 469 3.50 10.58 -1.04
N PRO A 470 4.70 10.92 -0.55
CA PRO A 470 5.79 11.42 -1.38
C PRO A 470 6.40 10.28 -2.20
N VAL A 471 6.66 10.49 -3.48
CA VAL A 471 7.41 9.56 -4.34
C VAL A 471 8.76 10.17 -4.65
N PHE A 472 9.85 9.49 -4.29
CA PHE A 472 11.21 9.94 -4.54
C PHE A 472 11.60 9.69 -6.00
N VAL A 473 12.10 10.73 -6.67
CA VAL A 473 12.66 10.67 -8.02
C VAL A 473 14.13 11.08 -7.97
N PRO A 474 15.07 10.16 -8.25
CA PRO A 474 16.50 10.45 -8.18
C PRO A 474 16.92 11.43 -9.27
N HIS A 475 17.82 12.35 -8.92
CA HIS A 475 18.53 13.13 -9.92
C HIS A 475 19.40 12.19 -10.77
N PRO A 476 19.37 12.25 -12.11
CA PRO A 476 20.06 11.28 -12.97
C PRO A 476 21.59 11.28 -12.79
N ASN A 477 22.16 12.40 -12.36
CA ASN A 477 23.58 12.56 -12.02
C ASN A 477 23.80 12.80 -10.52
N GLY A 478 22.84 12.44 -9.67
CA GLY A 478 22.94 12.59 -8.22
C GLY A 478 24.09 11.77 -7.65
N LYS A 479 24.71 12.25 -6.57
CA LYS A 479 25.83 11.59 -5.89
C LYS A 479 25.48 11.18 -4.48
N ASP A 480 24.66 11.98 -3.80
CA ASP A 480 24.17 11.68 -2.47
C ASP A 480 22.83 10.94 -2.52
N GLU A 481 22.51 10.19 -1.46
CA GLU A 481 21.27 9.42 -1.34
C GLU A 481 20.00 10.28 -1.50
N ASP A 482 20.06 11.55 -1.07
CA ASP A 482 18.96 12.51 -1.13
C ASP A 482 19.04 13.49 -2.31
N ASP A 483 19.91 13.25 -3.29
CA ASP A 483 20.00 14.04 -4.52
C ASP A 483 18.84 13.68 -5.46
N GLY A 484 17.74 14.41 -5.33
CA GLY A 484 16.54 14.19 -6.12
C GLY A 484 15.40 15.10 -5.68
N VAL A 485 14.19 14.74 -6.10
CA VAL A 485 12.97 15.43 -5.70
C VAL A 485 11.94 14.45 -5.15
N LEU A 486 11.01 14.94 -4.35
CA LEU A 486 9.78 14.25 -3.98
C LEU A 486 8.64 14.82 -4.81
N LEU A 487 7.79 13.92 -5.32
CA LEU A 487 6.50 14.25 -5.91
C LEU A 487 5.39 13.88 -4.94
N SER A 488 4.46 14.80 -4.65
CA SER A 488 3.28 14.52 -3.83
C SER A 488 2.09 15.26 -4.40
N ILE A 489 0.88 14.69 -4.29
CA ILE A 489 -0.35 15.40 -4.62
C ILE A 489 -0.90 16.01 -3.35
N VAL A 490 -1.18 17.31 -3.39
CA VAL A 490 -1.54 18.08 -2.21
C VAL A 490 -2.92 18.68 -2.40
N LEU A 491 -3.82 18.32 -1.50
CA LEU A 491 -5.19 18.82 -1.47
C LEU A 491 -5.26 20.13 -0.68
N ASP A 492 -5.73 21.20 -1.32
CA ASP A 492 -6.21 22.42 -0.68
C ASP A 492 -7.73 22.30 -0.48
N GLU A 493 -8.15 21.83 0.70
CA GLU A 493 -9.58 21.65 0.98
C GLU A 493 -10.34 22.99 1.07
N GLN A 494 -9.65 24.12 1.30
CA GLN A 494 -10.34 25.42 1.34
C GLN A 494 -10.70 25.88 -0.07
N ALA A 495 -9.76 25.73 -1.01
CA ALA A 495 -9.99 26.06 -2.40
C ALA A 495 -10.64 24.93 -3.22
N MET A 496 -10.86 23.75 -2.61
CA MET A 496 -11.42 22.55 -3.26
C MET A 496 -10.68 22.18 -4.55
N ARG A 497 -9.35 22.27 -4.50
CA ARG A 497 -8.45 22.00 -5.62
C ARG A 497 -7.23 21.23 -5.15
N SER A 498 -6.42 20.73 -6.07
CA SER A 498 -5.21 19.99 -5.74
C SER A 498 -4.05 20.43 -6.60
N SER A 499 -2.84 20.03 -6.21
CA SER A 499 -1.65 20.28 -7.03
C SER A 499 -0.66 19.14 -6.86
N MET A 500 0.04 18.78 -7.93
CA MET A 500 1.26 18.00 -7.80
C MET A 500 2.38 18.96 -7.40
N VAL A 501 2.98 18.77 -6.23
CA VAL A 501 4.14 19.55 -5.78
C VAL A 501 5.43 18.81 -6.08
N VAL A 502 6.47 19.56 -6.43
CA VAL A 502 7.85 19.09 -6.58
C VAL A 502 8.66 19.69 -5.45
N ILE A 503 9.22 18.83 -4.59
CA ILE A 503 9.96 19.23 -3.40
C ILE A 503 11.40 18.76 -3.55
N ASP A 504 12.37 19.65 -3.33
CA ASP A 504 13.78 19.26 -3.22
C ASP A 504 13.95 18.30 -2.04
N ALA A 505 14.42 17.08 -2.30
CA ALA A 505 14.48 16.02 -1.29
C ALA A 505 15.60 16.22 -0.26
N LYS A 506 16.54 17.14 -0.51
CA LYS A 506 17.64 17.47 0.40
C LYS A 506 17.21 18.55 1.39
N GLU A 507 16.63 19.61 0.88
CA GLU A 507 16.25 20.82 1.60
C GLU A 507 14.80 20.85 2.07
N MET A 508 13.94 19.93 1.58
CA MET A 508 12.51 19.90 1.87
C MET A 508 11.79 21.21 1.51
N LYS A 509 12.22 21.83 0.41
CA LYS A 509 11.63 23.07 -0.12
C LYS A 509 10.90 22.80 -1.43
N GLU A 510 9.72 23.38 -1.58
CA GLU A 510 9.01 23.34 -2.86
C GLU A 510 9.78 24.11 -3.93
N VAL A 511 9.95 23.50 -5.10
CA VAL A 511 10.60 24.12 -6.27
C VAL A 511 9.59 24.44 -7.37
N ALA A 512 8.52 23.68 -7.47
CA ALA A 512 7.44 23.88 -8.42
C ALA A 512 6.14 23.20 -7.96
N SER A 513 5.03 23.58 -8.57
CA SER A 513 3.77 22.85 -8.50
C SER A 513 3.04 22.88 -9.84
N ALA A 514 2.21 21.86 -10.09
CA ALA A 514 1.30 21.78 -11.22
C ALA A 514 -0.14 21.69 -10.70
N GLU A 515 -0.93 22.74 -10.96
CA GLU A 515 -2.25 22.94 -10.38
C GLU A 515 -3.34 22.13 -11.10
N MET A 516 -4.21 21.50 -10.31
CA MET A 516 -5.39 20.75 -10.75
C MET A 516 -6.65 21.51 -10.31
N GLU A 517 -7.61 21.72 -11.20
CA GLU A 517 -8.90 22.35 -10.87
C GLU A 517 -9.88 21.40 -10.14
N VAL A 518 -9.43 20.20 -9.80
CA VAL A 518 -10.23 19.17 -9.13
C VAL A 518 -9.59 18.76 -7.82
N VAL A 519 -10.41 18.27 -6.89
CA VAL A 519 -9.93 17.59 -5.68
C VAL A 519 -9.30 16.26 -6.05
N PHE A 520 -8.08 16.03 -5.59
CA PHE A 520 -7.48 14.71 -5.55
C PHE A 520 -8.03 13.97 -4.32
N PRO A 521 -8.69 12.81 -4.48
CA PRO A 521 -9.12 12.04 -3.33
C PRO A 521 -7.87 11.55 -2.58
N ILE A 522 -7.94 11.48 -1.25
CA ILE A 522 -6.83 11.00 -0.43
C ILE A 522 -6.63 9.52 -0.75
N GLY A 523 -5.64 9.26 -1.61
CA GLY A 523 -5.26 7.94 -2.10
C GLY A 523 -4.19 7.26 -1.25
N PHE A 524 -3.67 6.13 -1.74
CA PHE A 524 -2.70 5.31 -1.03
C PHE A 524 -1.30 5.48 -1.62
N HIS A 525 -0.97 4.71 -2.65
CA HIS A 525 0.39 4.60 -3.14
C HIS A 525 0.55 5.04 -4.59
N GLY A 526 1.80 5.25 -4.97
CA GLY A 526 2.19 5.64 -6.31
C GLY A 526 3.52 5.05 -6.73
N VAL A 527 3.79 5.19 -8.02
CA VAL A 527 5.05 4.74 -8.61
C VAL A 527 5.48 5.72 -9.69
N TRP A 528 6.77 6.01 -9.71
CA TRP A 528 7.40 6.80 -10.77
C TRP A 528 7.95 5.87 -11.86
N ASP A 529 7.61 6.17 -13.10
CA ASP A 529 8.24 5.57 -14.28
C ASP A 529 9.02 6.65 -15.05
N GLY A 530 10.34 6.64 -14.91
CA GLY A 530 11.26 7.55 -15.59
C GLY A 530 11.84 6.99 -16.90
N ARG A 531 11.34 5.86 -17.40
CA ARG A 531 11.81 5.32 -18.69
C ARG A 531 11.39 6.26 -19.81
N LYS A 532 12.34 6.54 -20.71
CA LYS A 532 12.14 7.50 -21.79
C LYS A 532 11.15 6.97 -22.80
N GLY A 533 10.06 7.71 -22.95
CA GLY A 533 9.15 7.59 -24.08
C GLY A 533 9.78 7.95 -25.41
#